data_AF-A0A323U114-F1
#
_entry.id   AF-A0A323U114-F1
#
_cell.length_a   1.000
_cell.length_b   1.000
_cell.length_c   1.000
_cell.angle_alpha   90.00
_cell.angle_beta   90.00
_cell.angle_gamma   90.00
#
_symmetry.space_group_name_H-M   'P 1'
#
loop_
_entity.id
_entity.type
_entity.pdbx_description
1 polymer ?
#
loop_
_entity_poly.entity_id
_entity_poly.type
_entity_poly.pdbx_seq_one_letter_code
_entity_poly.pdbx_strand_id
1 'polypeptide(L)'
;MKKYFMLLIFCLFLAGCGKDYKTYSLEEKKEMIKEAVIENRQGNREKMDKLDKLVKKLEEAARNGDKEAVAELKEWHETASLIEGSY
;
A
#
# COMPACT_ATOMS: atom_id res chain seq x y z
N MET A 1 2.18 2.53 -27.97
CA MET A 1 3.17 1.93 -27.05
C MET A 1 2.75 2.11 -25.58
N LYS A 2 1.58 1.59 -25.20
CA LYS A 2 1.03 1.72 -23.82
C LYS A 2 0.85 0.37 -23.12
N LYS A 3 1.04 -0.73 -23.86
CA LYS A 3 0.79 -2.11 -23.40
C LYS A 3 2.03 -2.79 -22.78
N TYR A 4 3.23 -2.31 -23.09
CA TYR A 4 4.49 -2.90 -22.57
C TYR A 4 4.87 -2.41 -21.17
N PHE A 5 4.34 -1.27 -20.71
CA PHE A 5 4.65 -0.76 -19.36
C PHE A 5 4.00 -1.61 -18.26
N MET A 6 2.79 -2.13 -18.50
CA MET A 6 2.10 -3.07 -17.61
C MET A 6 2.83 -4.42 -17.49
N LEU A 7 3.46 -4.89 -18.59
CA LEU A 7 4.21 -6.15 -18.61
C LEU A 7 5.54 -6.05 -17.85
N LEU A 8 6.19 -4.89 -17.85
CA LEU A 8 7.47 -4.69 -17.15
C LEU A 8 7.29 -4.69 -15.62
N ILE A 9 6.15 -4.19 -15.15
CA ILE A 9 5.75 -4.24 -13.73
C ILE A 9 5.52 -5.68 -13.29
N PHE A 10 4.97 -6.54 -14.16
CA PHE A 10 4.67 -7.94 -13.83
C PHE A 10 5.93 -8.81 -13.66
N CYS A 11 7.01 -8.51 -14.40
CA CYS A 11 8.27 -9.26 -14.29
C CYS A 11 9.06 -8.97 -13.00
N LEU A 12 8.82 -7.83 -12.35
CA LEU A 12 9.45 -7.50 -11.05
C LEU A 12 8.82 -8.29 -9.88
N PHE A 13 7.64 -8.92 -10.07
CA PHE A 13 6.98 -9.73 -9.05
C PHE A 13 7.57 -11.13 -8.88
N LEU A 14 8.36 -11.64 -9.84
CA LEU A 14 8.84 -13.03 -9.82
C LEU A 14 10.10 -13.26 -8.98
N ALA A 15 10.70 -12.21 -8.41
CA ALA A 15 11.91 -12.30 -7.58
C ALA A 15 11.64 -12.13 -6.06
N GLY A 16 10.38 -11.97 -5.65
CA GLY A 16 9.99 -11.90 -4.24
C GLY A 16 9.56 -13.26 -3.72
N CYS A 17 10.32 -13.82 -2.80
CA CYS A 17 9.99 -15.04 -2.06
C CYS A 17 8.54 -15.01 -1.53
N GLY A 18 7.60 -15.70 -2.19
CA GLY A 18 6.32 -16.20 -1.65
C GLY A 18 5.43 -15.27 -0.79
N LYS A 19 5.61 -13.94 -0.83
CA LYS A 19 4.88 -12.99 0.02
C LYS A 19 3.62 -12.52 -0.69
N ASP A 20 2.49 -12.55 0.03
CA ASP A 20 1.16 -12.18 -0.47
C ASP A 20 0.89 -10.66 -0.45
N TYR A 21 1.93 -9.85 -0.25
CA TYR A 21 1.85 -8.39 -0.14
C TYR A 21 2.97 -7.69 -0.92
N LYS A 22 2.65 -6.53 -1.51
CA LYS A 22 3.58 -5.68 -2.26
C LYS A 22 4.17 -4.63 -1.31
N THR A 23 5.47 -4.35 -1.43
CA THR A 23 6.10 -3.19 -0.80
C THR A 23 5.97 -1.97 -1.72
N TYR A 24 5.63 -0.82 -1.14
CA TYR A 24 5.42 0.41 -1.88
C TYR A 24 6.49 1.44 -1.52
N SER A 25 6.89 2.28 -2.49
CA SER A 25 7.72 3.43 -2.19
C SER A 25 6.96 4.46 -1.34
N LEU A 26 7.69 5.32 -0.60
CA LEU A 26 7.10 6.37 0.20
C LEU A 26 6.21 7.32 -0.62
N GLU A 27 6.59 7.62 -1.87
CA GLU A 27 5.80 8.47 -2.76
C GLU A 27 4.50 7.79 -3.20
N GLU A 28 4.55 6.50 -3.55
CA GLU A 28 3.35 5.71 -3.86
C GLU A 28 2.40 5.64 -2.65
N LYS A 29 2.93 5.39 -1.45
CA LYS A 29 2.15 5.37 -0.20
C LYS A 29 1.41 6.70 0.01
N LYS A 30 2.13 7.82 -0.18
CA LYS A 30 1.56 9.16 -0.03
C LYS A 30 0.45 9.45 -1.05
N GLU A 31 0.69 9.12 -2.32
CA GLU A 31 -0.29 9.34 -3.39
C GLU A 31 -1.56 8.51 -3.14
N MET A 32 -1.41 7.23 -2.82
CA MET A 32 -2.55 6.34 -2.55
C MET A 32 -3.40 6.81 -1.37
N ILE A 33 -2.78 7.21 -0.26
CA ILE A 33 -3.50 7.73 0.92
C ILE A 33 -4.18 9.05 0.58
N LYS A 34 -3.50 9.96 -0.12
CA LYS A 34 -4.06 11.25 -0.53
C LYS A 34 -5.30 11.04 -1.42
N GLU A 35 -5.21 10.20 -2.44
CA GLU A 35 -6.35 9.87 -3.31
C GLU A 35 -7.50 9.25 -2.52
N ALA A 36 -7.20 8.31 -1.63
CA ALA A 36 -8.20 7.64 -0.81
C ALA A 36 -8.92 8.62 0.14
N VAL A 37 -8.20 9.56 0.75
CA VAL A 37 -8.78 10.61 1.61
C VAL A 37 -9.66 11.56 0.81
N ILE A 38 -9.21 12.01 -0.37
CA ILE A 38 -9.98 12.91 -1.23
C ILE A 38 -11.28 12.24 -1.69
N GLU A 39 -11.20 11.01 -2.18
CA GLU A 39 -12.38 10.26 -2.63
C GLU A 39 -13.33 9.91 -1.48
N ASN A 40 -12.79 9.57 -0.30
CA ASN A 40 -13.62 9.32 0.87
C ASN A 40 -14.39 10.58 1.31
N ARG A 41 -13.77 11.77 1.22
CA ARG A 41 -14.47 13.06 1.44
C ARG A 41 -15.57 13.31 0.40
N GLN A 42 -15.43 12.77 -0.81
CA GLN A 42 -16.46 12.81 -1.86
C GLN A 42 -17.52 11.69 -1.70
N GLY A 43 -17.42 10.88 -0.64
CA GLY A 43 -18.34 9.77 -0.36
C GLY A 43 -17.97 8.45 -1.05
N ASN A 44 -16.84 8.39 -1.77
CA ASN A 44 -16.33 7.16 -2.36
C ASN A 44 -15.27 6.50 -1.46
N ARG A 45 -15.66 5.39 -0.81
CA ARG A 45 -14.79 4.66 0.12
C ARG A 45 -13.94 3.57 -0.53
N GLU A 46 -14.09 3.32 -1.83
CA GLU A 46 -13.45 2.17 -2.51
C GLU A 46 -11.92 2.13 -2.33
N LYS A 47 -11.25 3.27 -2.43
CA LYS A 47 -9.78 3.35 -2.25
C LYS A 47 -9.36 3.20 -0.79
N MET A 48 -10.15 3.71 0.15
CA MET A 48 -9.92 3.47 1.58
C MET A 48 -10.09 1.99 1.93
N ASP A 49 -11.11 1.31 1.38
CA ASP A 49 -11.31 -0.13 1.57
C ASP A 49 -10.16 -0.96 0.96
N LYS A 50 -9.58 -0.52 -0.16
CA LYS A 50 -8.40 -1.18 -0.75
C LYS A 50 -7.16 -1.01 0.14
N LEU A 51 -6.95 0.17 0.72
CA LEU A 51 -5.88 0.41 1.68
C LEU A 51 -6.05 -0.43 2.95
N ASP A 52 -7.27 -0.50 3.49
CA ASP A 52 -7.58 -1.31 4.68
C ASP A 52 -7.26 -2.79 4.47
N LYS A 53 -7.66 -3.35 3.31
CA LYS A 53 -7.32 -4.73 2.93
C LYS A 53 -5.82 -4.97 2.82
N LEU A 54 -5.07 -4.01 2.29
CA LEU A 54 -3.61 -4.10 2.16
C LEU A 54 -2.95 -4.09 3.54
N VAL A 55 -3.33 -3.14 4.41
CA VAL A 55 -2.82 -3.06 5.78
C VAL A 55 -3.15 -4.34 6.53
N LYS A 56 -4.38 -4.87 6.41
CA LYS A 56 -4.77 -6.12 7.06
C LYS A 56 -3.90 -7.32 6.66
N LYS A 57 -3.56 -7.45 5.37
CA LYS A 57 -2.63 -8.49 4.91
C LYS A 57 -1.24 -8.34 5.53
N LEU A 58 -0.74 -7.10 5.63
CA LEU A 58 0.52 -6.82 6.30
C LEU A 58 0.44 -7.14 7.79
N GLU A 59 -0.67 -6.84 8.48
CA GLU A 59 -0.88 -7.21 9.88
C GLU A 59 -0.91 -8.73 10.08
N GLU A 60 -1.52 -9.47 9.16
CA GLU A 60 -1.53 -10.94 9.19
C GLU A 60 -0.11 -11.50 9.01
N ALA A 61 0.65 -11.00 8.03
CA ALA A 61 2.04 -11.39 7.83
C ALA A 61 2.94 -11.01 9.02
N ALA A 62 2.76 -9.81 9.57
CA ALA A 62 3.48 -9.32 10.75
C ALA A 62 3.19 -10.19 11.98
N ARG A 63 1.91 -10.58 12.20
CA ARG A 63 1.51 -11.50 13.28
C ARG A 63 2.13 -12.89 13.13
N ASN A 64 2.36 -13.34 11.90
CA ASN A 64 3.04 -14.59 11.60
C ASN A 64 4.58 -14.49 11.76
N GLY A 65 5.10 -13.35 12.22
CA GLY A 65 6.52 -13.14 12.50
C GLY A 65 7.33 -12.57 11.33
N ASP A 66 6.67 -12.11 10.26
CA ASP A 66 7.35 -11.47 9.14
C ASP A 66 7.84 -10.06 9.51
N LYS A 67 9.15 -9.93 9.70
CA LYS A 67 9.80 -8.66 10.08
C LYS A 67 9.71 -7.59 9.00
N GLU A 68 9.65 -7.98 7.73
CA GLU A 68 9.49 -7.02 6.63
C GLU A 68 8.06 -6.50 6.58
N ALA A 69 7.06 -7.35 6.87
CA ALA A 69 5.67 -6.90 7.00
C ALA A 69 5.51 -5.91 8.16
N VAL A 70 6.19 -6.14 9.29
CA VAL A 70 6.21 -5.20 10.43
C VAL A 70 6.78 -3.84 10.01
N ALA A 71 7.90 -3.83 9.28
CA ALA A 71 8.53 -2.60 8.81
C ALA A 71 7.64 -1.85 7.81
N GLU A 72 7.09 -2.56 6.82
CA GLU A 72 6.20 -1.98 5.81
C GLU A 72 4.93 -1.42 6.46
N LEU A 73 4.33 -2.15 7.42
CA LEU A 73 3.17 -1.69 8.17
C LEU A 73 3.45 -0.40 8.96
N LYS A 74 4.62 -0.31 9.60
CA LYS A 74 5.05 0.91 10.30
C LYS A 74 5.11 2.11 9.35
N GLU A 75 5.69 1.92 8.16
CA GLU A 75 5.77 2.99 7.15
C GLU A 75 4.38 3.43 6.64
N TRP A 76 3.45 2.49 6.47
CA TRP A 76 2.07 2.82 6.10
C TRP A 76 1.38 3.67 7.17
N HIS A 77 1.52 3.31 8.45
CA HIS A 77 0.96 4.09 9.56
C HIS A 77 1.60 5.47 9.71
N GLU A 78 2.93 5.56 9.59
CA GLU A 78 3.64 6.85 9.65
C GLU A 78 3.21 7.75 8.50
N THR A 79 3.11 7.22 7.29
CA THR A 79 2.67 7.99 6.12
C THR A 79 1.22 8.45 6.26
N ALA A 80 0.32 7.60 6.76
CA ALA A 80 -1.07 7.96 7.02
C ALA A 80 -1.18 9.09 8.05
N SER A 81 -0.45 8.98 9.17
CA SER A 81 -0.43 10.00 10.22
C SER A 81 0.10 11.36 9.71
N LEU A 82 1.15 11.34 8.87
CA LEU A 82 1.68 12.55 8.24
C LEU A 82 0.65 13.25 7.33
N ILE A 83 -0.14 12.47 6.60
CA ILE A 83 -1.15 13.01 5.68
C ILE A 83 -2.39 13.48 6.45
N GLU A 84 -2.91 12.71 7.41
CA GLU A 84 -4.06 13.12 8.23
C GLU A 84 -3.77 14.39 9.03
N GLY A 85 -2.54 14.60 9.50
CA GLY A 85 -2.14 15.84 10.16
C GLY A 85 -1.98 17.05 9.21
N SER A 86 -2.00 16.82 7.90
CA SER A 86 -1.77 17.86 6.87
C SER A 86 -3.04 18.37 6.18
N TYR A 87 -4.22 17.78 6.43
CA TYR A 87 -5.50 18.08 5.75
C TYR A 87 -6.67 18.26 6.72
#